data_AF-A0A5C6NV51-F1
#
_entry.id   AF-A0A5C6NV51-F1
#
_cell.length_a   1.000
_cell.length_b   1.000
_cell.length_c   1.000
_cell.angle_alpha   90.00
_cell.angle_beta   90.00
_cell.angle_gamma   90.00
#
_symmetry.space_group_name_H-M   'P 1'
#
loop_
_entity.id
_entity.type
_entity.pdbx_description
1 polymer ?
#
loop_
_entity_poly.entity_id
_entity_poly.type
_entity_poly.pdbx_seq_one_letter_code
_entity_poly.pdbx_strand_id
1 'polypeptide(L)'
;MCFVDLEKAYDRVPRSILWGVLREYGVEGPLIRTIQSLYQRSRSLVRIAGCKSDSFPVRVGLRQGCPLSPVLFITFMDRISRRSRGVEGVEFSGRKISSLLFADDVVLLAPSNRDLQQMLGRFATECEVAGMRISTSKSESMVLARKKIECLLRVGEEVLPQVEEFKYLGILFTSEGRMEREIDRQIGAASAVMRVLNRSVVVKKELSRKARLSINRSIYVLVLTYGHQRWVMTGRSLLHNHDRVMILYCFTGFT
;
A
#
# COMPACT_ATOMS: atom_id res chain seq x y z
N MET A 1 2.50 -8.81 13.12
CA MET A 1 1.89 -8.17 11.93
C MET A 1 1.79 -9.20 10.83
N CYS A 2 0.74 -9.17 10.04
CA CYS A 2 0.61 -9.97 8.82
C CYS A 2 0.30 -9.04 7.66
N PHE A 3 1.17 -9.01 6.66
CA PHE A 3 0.99 -8.29 5.41
C PHE A 3 0.34 -9.26 4.42
N VAL A 4 -0.89 -8.94 4.00
CA VAL A 4 -1.72 -9.80 3.16
C VAL A 4 -1.79 -9.19 1.76
N ASP A 5 -1.38 -9.98 0.77
CA ASP A 5 -1.49 -9.65 -0.65
C ASP A 5 -2.70 -10.39 -1.25
N LEU A 6 -3.48 -9.72 -2.09
CA LEU A 6 -4.63 -10.30 -2.76
C LEU A 6 -4.33 -10.55 -4.24
N GLU A 7 -4.61 -11.76 -4.71
CA GLU A 7 -4.35 -12.13 -6.09
C GLU A 7 -5.21 -11.35 -7.09
N LYS A 8 -4.56 -10.48 -7.87
CA LYS A 8 -5.21 -9.68 -8.92
C LYS A 8 -6.46 -8.96 -8.40
N ALA A 9 -6.31 -8.25 -7.28
CA ALA A 9 -7.43 -7.78 -6.47
C ALA A 9 -8.53 -7.08 -7.29
N TYR A 10 -8.18 -6.16 -8.18
CA TYR A 10 -9.14 -5.47 -9.06
C TYR A 10 -9.81 -6.42 -10.05
N ASP A 11 -9.05 -7.31 -10.69
CA ASP A 11 -9.55 -8.20 -11.74
C ASP A 11 -10.41 -9.33 -11.18
N ARG A 12 -10.27 -9.64 -9.89
CA ARG A 12 -10.94 -10.75 -9.22
C ARG A 12 -12.31 -10.37 -8.65
N VAL A 13 -12.61 -9.09 -8.42
CA VAL A 13 -13.88 -8.64 -7.80
C VAL A 13 -15.11 -9.22 -8.52
N PRO A 14 -15.91 -10.08 -7.87
CA PRO A 14 -17.14 -10.59 -8.46
C PRO A 14 -18.19 -9.49 -8.50
N ARG A 15 -18.56 -9.04 -9.71
CA ARG A 15 -19.50 -7.93 -9.90
C ARG A 15 -20.86 -8.20 -9.25
N SER A 16 -21.35 -9.44 -9.29
CA SER A 16 -22.61 -9.83 -8.64
C SER A 16 -22.60 -9.57 -7.14
N ILE A 17 -21.49 -9.92 -6.46
CA ILE A 17 -21.30 -9.68 -5.02
C ILE A 17 -21.17 -8.18 -4.77
N LEU A 18 -20.38 -7.46 -5.58
CA LEU A 18 -20.24 -6.01 -5.48
C LEU A 18 -21.59 -5.29 -5.54
N TRP A 19 -22.50 -5.67 -6.44
CA TRP A 19 -23.84 -5.09 -6.50
C TRP A 19 -24.64 -5.36 -5.23
N GLY A 20 -24.46 -6.54 -4.62
CA GLY A 20 -25.02 -6.86 -3.31
C GLY A 20 -24.47 -5.95 -2.22
N VAL A 21 -23.15 -5.73 -2.19
CA VAL A 21 -22.50 -4.83 -1.22
C VAL A 21 -23.01 -3.40 -1.36
N LEU A 22 -23.18 -2.89 -2.58
CA LEU A 22 -23.73 -1.56 -2.79
C LEU A 22 -25.15 -1.43 -2.21
N ARG A 23 -26.00 -2.47 -2.38
CA ARG A 23 -27.35 -2.49 -1.79
C ARG A 23 -27.29 -2.53 -0.26
N GLU A 24 -26.42 -3.36 0.31
CA GLU A 24 -26.19 -3.45 1.76
C GLU A 24 -25.81 -2.08 2.34
N TYR A 25 -25.08 -1.27 1.58
CA TYR A 25 -24.61 0.06 2.00
C TYR A 25 -25.63 1.17 1.70
N GLY A 26 -26.85 0.81 1.28
CA GLY A 26 -27.95 1.74 1.05
C GLY A 26 -27.91 2.47 -0.29
N VAL A 27 -27.09 2.02 -1.24
CA VAL A 27 -27.07 2.63 -2.58
C VAL A 27 -28.36 2.27 -3.33
N GLU A 28 -29.09 3.28 -3.78
CA GLU A 28 -30.39 3.10 -4.42
C GLU A 28 -30.31 2.40 -5.78
N GLY A 29 -31.40 1.72 -6.13
CA GLY A 29 -31.54 0.96 -7.38
C GLY A 29 -31.18 1.73 -8.66
N PRO A 30 -31.63 2.99 -8.87
CA PRO A 30 -31.27 3.77 -10.06
C PRO A 30 -29.75 3.94 -10.21
N LEU A 31 -29.05 4.32 -9.14
CA LEU A 31 -27.61 4.49 -9.17
C LEU A 31 -26.88 3.17 -9.41
N ILE A 32 -27.31 2.08 -8.76
CA ILE A 32 -26.75 0.75 -9.02
C ILE A 32 -26.91 0.35 -10.49
N ARG A 33 -28.08 0.59 -11.11
CA ARG A 33 -28.31 0.31 -12.53
C ARG A 33 -27.38 1.11 -13.43
N THR A 34 -27.16 2.39 -13.12
CA THR A 34 -26.19 3.24 -13.83
C THR A 34 -24.76 2.71 -13.69
N ILE A 35 -24.36 2.31 -12.49
CA ILE A 35 -23.03 1.71 -12.29
C ILE A 35 -22.92 0.40 -13.07
N GLN A 36 -23.94 -0.46 -13.01
CA GLN A 36 -23.98 -1.73 -13.74
C GLN A 36 -23.86 -1.53 -15.26
N SER A 37 -24.52 -0.52 -15.83
CA SER A 37 -24.44 -0.25 -17.27
C SER A 37 -23.02 0.10 -17.71
N LEU A 38 -22.21 0.74 -16.86
CA LEU A 38 -20.79 0.98 -17.12
C LEU A 38 -19.98 -0.31 -17.25
N TYR A 39 -20.41 -1.42 -16.62
CA TYR A 39 -19.71 -2.71 -16.66
C TYR A 39 -20.38 -3.74 -17.57
N GLN A 40 -21.63 -3.51 -18.01
CA GLN A 40 -22.33 -4.38 -18.94
C GLN A 40 -21.61 -4.47 -20.29
N ARG A 41 -21.59 -5.67 -20.88
CA ARG A 41 -20.98 -5.96 -22.19
C ARG A 41 -19.53 -5.45 -22.33
N SER A 42 -18.80 -5.32 -21.22
CA SER A 42 -17.38 -4.95 -21.22
C SER A 42 -16.61 -5.96 -22.07
N ARG A 43 -15.78 -5.46 -22.98
CA ARG A 43 -14.81 -6.28 -23.73
C ARG A 43 -13.43 -5.66 -23.63
N SER A 44 -12.41 -6.50 -23.65
CA SER A 44 -11.01 -6.09 -23.70
C SER A 44 -10.32 -6.74 -24.90
N LEU A 45 -9.18 -6.20 -25.28
CA LEU A 45 -8.24 -6.79 -26.22
C LEU A 45 -6.82 -6.45 -25.75
N VAL A 46 -5.85 -7.25 -26.15
CA VAL A 46 -4.44 -7.02 -25.85
C VAL A 46 -3.81 -6.26 -27.01
N ARG A 47 -3.04 -5.21 -26.72
CA ARG A 47 -2.29 -4.45 -27.72
C ARG A 47 -0.80 -4.51 -27.43
N ILE A 48 -0.02 -5.04 -28.38
CA ILE A 48 1.45 -5.16 -28.28
C ILE A 48 2.05 -4.63 -29.57
N ALA A 49 2.98 -3.68 -29.47
CA ALA A 49 3.70 -3.09 -30.61
C ALA A 49 2.78 -2.68 -31.79
N GLY A 50 1.62 -2.09 -31.48
CA GLY A 50 0.63 -1.67 -32.49
C GLY A 50 -0.31 -2.78 -32.99
N CYS A 51 0.03 -4.05 -32.79
CA CYS A 51 -0.84 -5.19 -33.09
C CYS A 51 -1.91 -5.37 -32.02
N LYS A 52 -3.11 -5.80 -32.41
CA LYS A 52 -4.26 -6.05 -31.51
C LYS A 52 -4.64 -7.52 -31.57
N SER A 53 -4.96 -8.10 -30.42
CA SER A 53 -5.63 -9.41 -30.35
C SER A 53 -7.10 -9.29 -30.73
N ASP A 54 -7.76 -10.43 -30.90
CA ASP A 54 -9.21 -10.49 -30.88
C ASP A 54 -9.77 -9.96 -29.55
N SER A 55 -10.99 -9.44 -29.62
CA SER A 55 -11.70 -8.91 -28.47
C SER A 55 -12.38 -10.02 -27.69
N PHE A 56 -12.23 -10.03 -26.37
CA PHE A 56 -12.86 -10.99 -25.46
C PHE A 56 -13.72 -10.28 -24.40
N PRO A 57 -14.81 -10.92 -23.92
CA PRO A 57 -15.67 -10.33 -22.90
C PRO A 57 -15.00 -10.32 -21.51
N VAL A 58 -15.20 -9.25 -20.75
CA VAL A 58 -14.74 -9.11 -19.35
C VAL A 58 -15.95 -9.15 -18.42
N ARG A 59 -16.10 -10.26 -17.70
CA ARG A 59 -17.27 -10.53 -16.84
C ARG A 59 -17.02 -10.32 -15.35
N VAL A 60 -15.76 -10.38 -14.93
CA VAL A 60 -15.31 -10.21 -13.55
C VAL A 60 -14.41 -8.97 -13.44
N GLY A 61 -14.25 -8.46 -12.23
CA GLY A 61 -13.31 -7.40 -11.93
C GLY A 61 -13.78 -6.00 -12.30
N LEU A 62 -13.01 -5.04 -11.80
CA LEU A 62 -13.15 -3.62 -12.00
C LEU A 62 -12.24 -3.14 -13.14
N ARG A 63 -12.56 -1.99 -13.75
CA ARG A 63 -11.82 -1.49 -14.91
C ARG A 63 -10.66 -0.63 -14.45
N GLN A 64 -9.43 -1.07 -14.69
CA GLN A 64 -8.26 -0.23 -14.44
C GLN A 64 -8.33 1.07 -15.26
N GLY A 65 -7.99 2.20 -14.63
CA GLY A 65 -8.11 3.53 -15.23
C GLY A 65 -9.52 4.14 -15.20
N CYS A 66 -10.54 3.41 -14.76
CA CYS A 66 -11.88 3.98 -14.55
C CYS A 66 -11.91 4.79 -13.24
N PRO A 67 -12.32 6.07 -13.25
CA PRO A 67 -12.38 6.90 -12.04
C PRO A 67 -13.28 6.36 -10.92
N LEU A 68 -14.29 5.56 -11.28
CA LEU A 68 -15.21 4.96 -10.31
C LEU A 68 -14.68 3.67 -9.67
N SER A 69 -13.76 2.96 -10.35
CA SER A 69 -13.26 1.66 -9.88
C SER A 69 -12.60 1.73 -8.49
N PRO A 70 -11.79 2.75 -8.14
CA PRO A 70 -11.21 2.85 -6.80
C PRO A 70 -12.25 2.91 -5.68
N VAL A 71 -13.32 3.69 -5.84
CA VAL A 71 -14.38 3.82 -4.82
C VAL A 71 -15.14 2.51 -4.67
N LEU A 72 -15.45 1.84 -5.78
CA LEU A 72 -16.10 0.53 -5.77
C LEU A 72 -15.23 -0.52 -5.08
N PHE A 73 -13.92 -0.51 -5.35
CA PHE A 73 -12.97 -1.41 -4.74
C PHE A 73 -12.86 -1.19 -3.23
N ILE A 74 -12.71 0.07 -2.79
CA ILE A 74 -12.65 0.42 -1.37
C ILE A 74 -13.94 0.03 -0.66
N THR A 75 -15.12 0.26 -1.26
CA THR A 75 -16.42 -0.13 -0.68
C THR A 75 -16.50 -1.65 -0.51
N PHE A 76 -16.03 -2.40 -1.50
CA PHE A 76 -15.99 -3.86 -1.47
C PHE A 76 -15.04 -4.39 -0.38
N MET A 77 -13.83 -3.83 -0.30
CA MET A 77 -12.84 -4.18 0.73
C MET A 77 -13.28 -3.77 2.14
N ASP A 78 -13.99 -2.64 2.29
CA ASP A 78 -14.56 -2.23 3.58
C ASP A 78 -15.58 -3.25 4.09
N ARG A 79 -16.43 -3.81 3.20
CA ARG A 79 -17.34 -4.90 3.60
C ARG A 79 -16.55 -6.09 4.14
N ILE A 80 -15.54 -6.57 3.39
CA ILE A 80 -14.71 -7.71 3.82
C ILE A 80 -14.05 -7.41 5.17
N SER A 81 -13.48 -6.21 5.32
CA SER A 81 -12.88 -5.76 6.58
C SER A 81 -13.88 -5.75 7.73
N ARG A 82 -15.10 -5.21 7.54
CA ARG A 82 -16.12 -5.16 8.58
C ARG A 82 -16.59 -6.53 9.03
N ARG A 83 -16.78 -7.47 8.10
CA ARG A 83 -17.24 -8.83 8.44
C ARG A 83 -16.14 -9.69 9.05
N SER A 84 -14.88 -9.37 8.80
CA SER A 84 -13.73 -10.08 9.41
C SER A 84 -13.32 -9.55 10.79
N ARG A 85 -13.96 -8.47 11.27
CA ARG A 85 -13.66 -7.89 12.59
C ARG A 85 -13.93 -8.90 13.71
N GLY A 86 -13.02 -8.93 14.67
CA GLY A 86 -13.18 -9.62 15.94
C GLY A 86 -12.88 -8.69 17.11
N VAL A 87 -12.56 -9.29 18.25
CA VAL A 87 -12.22 -8.59 19.49
C VAL A 87 -10.72 -8.26 19.60
N GLU A 88 -9.90 -8.80 18.70
CA GLU A 88 -8.45 -8.70 18.65
C GLU A 88 -8.01 -7.40 17.95
N GLY A 89 -6.79 -6.96 18.25
CA GLY A 89 -6.21 -5.74 17.70
C GLY A 89 -5.27 -5.08 18.67
N VAL A 90 -4.44 -4.17 18.16
CA VAL A 90 -3.51 -3.40 18.97
C VAL A 90 -4.23 -2.16 19.52
N GLU A 91 -4.08 -1.89 20.81
CA GLU A 91 -4.62 -0.68 21.41
C GLU A 91 -3.73 0.54 21.12
N PHE A 92 -4.34 1.61 20.60
CA PHE A 92 -3.69 2.86 20.29
C PHE A 92 -4.63 4.02 20.59
N SER A 93 -4.24 4.88 21.53
CA SER A 93 -5.01 6.07 21.93
C SER A 93 -6.48 5.77 22.29
N GLY A 94 -6.71 4.70 23.08
CA GLY A 94 -8.05 4.27 23.49
C GLY A 94 -8.90 3.64 22.38
N ARG A 95 -8.32 3.35 21.22
CA ARG A 95 -8.97 2.66 20.10
C ARG A 95 -8.22 1.39 19.77
N LYS A 96 -8.97 0.33 19.45
CA LYS A 96 -8.39 -0.92 18.98
C LYS A 96 -8.24 -0.90 17.46
N ILE A 97 -7.01 -1.06 16.97
CA ILE A 97 -6.67 -1.11 15.56
C ILE A 97 -6.35 -2.56 15.21
N SER A 98 -7.25 -3.20 14.47
CA SER A 98 -7.11 -4.59 14.02
C SER A 98 -6.48 -4.70 12.62
N SER A 99 -6.76 -3.74 11.74
CA SER A 99 -6.33 -3.80 10.35
C SER A 99 -6.07 -2.41 9.76
N LEU A 100 -5.07 -2.33 8.87
CA LEU A 100 -4.82 -1.19 8.00
C LEU A 100 -5.08 -1.63 6.56
N LEU A 101 -5.90 -0.87 5.83
CA LEU A 101 -6.23 -1.17 4.43
C LEU A 101 -5.86 0.04 3.58
N PHE A 102 -5.06 -0.19 2.55
CA PHE A 102 -4.73 0.81 1.55
C PHE A 102 -4.82 0.17 0.16
N ALA A 103 -5.90 0.44 -0.57
CA ALA A 103 -6.24 -0.31 -1.77
C ALA A 103 -6.17 -1.83 -1.49
N ASP A 104 -5.34 -2.57 -2.22
CA ASP A 104 -5.12 -4.01 -2.08
C ASP A 104 -4.09 -4.39 -1.00
N ASP A 105 -3.32 -3.43 -0.48
CA ASP A 105 -2.40 -3.66 0.63
C ASP A 105 -3.17 -3.76 1.96
N VAL A 106 -3.16 -4.95 2.57
CA VAL A 106 -3.82 -5.23 3.85
C VAL A 106 -2.79 -5.58 4.91
N VAL A 107 -2.89 -4.96 6.08
CA VAL A 107 -2.06 -5.31 7.25
C VAL A 107 -2.94 -5.66 8.42
N LEU A 108 -2.76 -6.86 8.98
CA LEU A 108 -3.39 -7.29 10.22
C LEU A 108 -2.45 -7.11 11.40
N LEU A 109 -2.98 -6.56 12.50
CA LEU A 109 -2.24 -6.19 13.70
C LEU A 109 -2.86 -6.87 14.92
N ALA A 110 -2.05 -7.60 15.67
CA ALA A 110 -2.44 -8.24 16.92
C ALA A 110 -1.25 -8.29 17.90
N PRO A 111 -1.51 -8.30 19.21
CA PRO A 111 -0.47 -8.36 20.24
C PRO A 111 0.15 -9.76 20.40
N SER A 112 -0.52 -10.81 19.90
CA SER A 112 -0.05 -12.20 20.00
C SER A 112 -0.19 -12.96 18.67
N ASN A 113 0.62 -14.01 18.50
CA ASN A 113 0.56 -14.88 17.32
C ASN A 113 -0.80 -15.58 17.20
N ARG A 114 -1.39 -15.99 18.34
CA ARG A 114 -2.71 -16.64 18.39
C ARG A 114 -3.79 -15.71 17.85
N ASP A 115 -3.83 -14.48 18.34
CA ASP A 115 -4.81 -13.48 17.92
C ASP A 115 -4.63 -13.14 16.44
N LEU A 116 -3.37 -13.00 16.00
CA LEU A 116 -3.06 -12.72 14.61
C LEU A 116 -3.50 -13.84 13.66
N GLN A 117 -3.32 -15.10 14.07
CA GLN A 117 -3.80 -16.27 13.32
C GLN A 117 -5.33 -16.32 13.24
N GLN A 118 -6.04 -15.99 14.34
CA GLN A 118 -7.51 -15.92 14.33
C GLN A 118 -8.03 -14.82 13.41
N MET A 119 -7.40 -13.64 13.45
CA MET A 119 -7.73 -12.53 12.56
C MET A 119 -7.47 -12.88 11.09
N LEU A 120 -6.33 -13.51 10.79
CA LEU A 120 -5.99 -13.96 9.45
C LEU A 120 -6.99 -15.00 8.95
N GLY A 121 -7.39 -15.96 9.79
CA GLY A 121 -8.40 -16.96 9.48
C GLY A 121 -9.74 -16.33 9.09
N ARG A 122 -10.27 -15.41 9.92
CA ARG A 122 -11.53 -14.72 9.62
C ARG A 122 -11.43 -13.87 8.34
N PHE A 123 -10.31 -13.19 8.15
CA PHE A 123 -10.09 -12.40 6.93
C PHE A 123 -10.05 -13.30 5.69
N ALA A 124 -9.34 -14.44 5.76
CA ALA A 124 -9.28 -15.41 4.67
C ALA A 124 -10.65 -15.98 4.32
N THR A 125 -11.46 -16.36 5.32
CA THR A 125 -12.83 -16.83 5.12
C THR A 125 -13.70 -15.76 4.45
N GLU A 126 -13.65 -14.51 4.92
CA GLU A 126 -14.45 -13.44 4.31
C GLU A 126 -13.97 -13.06 2.91
N CYS A 127 -12.67 -13.16 2.63
CA CYS A 127 -12.15 -13.05 1.27
C CYS A 127 -12.73 -14.15 0.37
N GLU A 128 -12.70 -15.40 0.81
CA GLU A 128 -13.21 -16.54 0.03
C GLU A 128 -14.72 -16.40 -0.25
N VAL A 129 -15.52 -16.05 0.77
CA VAL A 129 -16.96 -15.76 0.63
C VAL A 129 -17.21 -14.63 -0.37
N ALA A 130 -16.33 -13.62 -0.41
CA ALA A 130 -16.39 -12.52 -1.37
C ALA A 130 -15.81 -12.87 -2.75
N GLY A 131 -15.33 -14.11 -2.97
CA GLY A 131 -14.68 -14.56 -4.20
C GLY A 131 -13.28 -13.98 -4.43
N MET A 132 -12.66 -13.43 -3.39
CA MET A 132 -11.28 -12.97 -3.36
C MET A 132 -10.34 -14.10 -2.92
N ARG A 133 -9.05 -13.98 -3.23
CA ARG A 133 -8.04 -14.97 -2.88
C ARG A 133 -6.79 -14.28 -2.35
N ILE A 134 -6.30 -14.76 -1.22
CA ILE A 134 -5.01 -14.35 -0.64
C ILE A 134 -3.89 -15.02 -1.42
N SER A 135 -2.87 -14.25 -1.77
CA SER A 135 -1.61 -14.78 -2.31
C SER A 135 -0.69 -15.13 -1.16
N THR A 136 -0.69 -16.40 -0.77
CA THR A 136 0.16 -16.92 0.32
C THR A 136 1.65 -16.78 0.05
N SER A 137 2.07 -16.87 -1.22
CA SER A 137 3.46 -16.68 -1.63
C SER A 137 3.95 -15.23 -1.59
N LYS A 138 3.05 -14.26 -1.52
CA LYS A 138 3.37 -12.82 -1.41
C LYS A 138 2.97 -12.21 -0.08
N SER A 139 2.18 -12.94 0.71
CA SER A 139 1.77 -12.53 2.04
C SER A 139 2.87 -12.93 3.03
N GLU A 140 3.23 -12.02 3.91
CA GLU A 140 4.37 -12.20 4.81
C GLU A 140 3.97 -11.84 6.24
N SER A 141 4.58 -12.52 7.21
CA SER A 141 4.42 -12.20 8.62
C SER A 141 5.66 -11.50 9.17
N MET A 142 5.48 -10.60 10.13
CA MET A 142 6.58 -9.93 10.82
C MET A 142 6.23 -9.76 12.30
N VAL A 143 7.16 -10.10 13.18
CA VAL A 143 7.04 -9.86 14.62
C VAL A 143 7.89 -8.65 14.98
N LEU A 144 7.26 -7.64 15.59
CA LEU A 144 7.97 -6.49 16.16
C LEU A 144 8.38 -6.83 17.59
N ALA A 145 9.65 -7.18 17.79
CA ALA A 145 10.18 -7.55 19.10
C ALA A 145 11.69 -7.32 19.19
N ARG A 146 12.18 -7.04 20.41
CA ARG A 146 13.63 -6.91 20.68
C ARG A 146 14.39 -8.24 20.60
N LYS A 147 13.68 -9.35 20.70
CA LYS A 147 14.20 -10.71 20.59
C LYS A 147 13.52 -11.39 19.43
N LYS A 148 14.23 -12.32 18.77
CA LYS A 148 13.66 -13.13 17.71
C LYS A 148 12.56 -14.02 18.30
N ILE A 149 11.35 -13.86 17.78
CA ILE A 149 10.17 -14.65 18.15
C ILE A 149 9.66 -15.28 16.86
N GLU A 150 9.47 -16.58 16.87
CA GLU A 150 8.85 -17.30 15.76
C GLU A 150 7.33 -17.06 15.76
N CYS A 151 6.79 -16.83 14.57
CA CYS A 151 5.38 -16.63 14.30
C CYS A 151 5.00 -17.46 13.07
N LEU A 152 4.41 -18.62 13.33
CA LEU A 152 3.95 -19.52 12.29
C LEU A 152 2.50 -19.18 11.95
N LEU A 153 2.30 -18.38 10.90
CA LEU A 153 0.97 -18.09 10.38
C LEU A 153 0.62 -19.01 9.20
N ARG A 154 -0.67 -19.38 9.09
CA ARG A 154 -1.18 -20.23 8.02
C ARG A 154 -2.45 -19.68 7.39
N VAL A 155 -2.62 -19.93 6.09
CA VAL A 155 -3.86 -19.76 5.35
C VAL A 155 -4.19 -21.11 4.70
N GLY A 156 -5.22 -21.79 5.21
CA GLY A 156 -5.42 -23.21 4.90
C GLY A 156 -4.22 -24.04 5.37
N GLU A 157 -3.66 -24.85 4.48
CA GLU A 157 -2.49 -25.69 4.74
C GLU A 157 -1.14 -24.97 4.53
N GLU A 158 -1.16 -23.79 3.90
CA GLU A 158 0.06 -23.08 3.51
C GLU A 158 0.57 -22.17 4.63
N VAL A 159 1.86 -22.25 4.93
CA VAL A 159 2.55 -21.41 5.90
C VAL A 159 3.01 -20.12 5.24
N LEU A 160 2.74 -18.98 5.86
CA LEU A 160 3.25 -17.68 5.40
C LEU A 160 4.71 -17.50 5.83
N PRO A 161 5.60 -17.02 4.94
CA PRO A 161 6.98 -16.70 5.31
C PRO A 161 7.00 -15.62 6.40
N GLN A 162 7.91 -15.77 7.35
CA GLN A 162 8.22 -14.74 8.34
C GLN A 162 9.46 -13.95 7.89
N VAL A 163 9.34 -12.62 7.85
CA VAL A 163 10.40 -11.72 7.41
C VAL A 163 10.86 -10.78 8.53
N GLU A 164 12.13 -10.38 8.48
CA GLU A 164 12.71 -9.40 9.39
C GLU A 164 12.60 -7.97 8.86
N GLU A 165 12.36 -7.80 7.55
CA GLU A 165 12.15 -6.52 6.89
C GLU A 165 11.00 -6.60 5.88
N PHE A 166 10.20 -5.54 5.79
CA PHE A 166 9.07 -5.46 4.87
C PHE A 166 8.88 -4.04 4.36
N LYS A 167 8.66 -3.85 3.06
CA LYS A 167 8.39 -2.54 2.47
C LYS A 167 6.89 -2.33 2.32
N TYR A 168 6.30 -1.56 3.22
CA TYR A 168 4.87 -1.22 3.21
C TYR A 168 4.66 0.24 2.78
N LEU A 169 3.85 0.46 1.74
CA LEU A 169 3.56 1.79 1.18
C LEU A 169 4.82 2.62 0.92
N GLY A 170 5.84 1.98 0.35
CA GLY A 170 7.09 2.66 0.03
C GLY A 170 8.03 2.92 1.21
N ILE A 171 7.70 2.48 2.44
CA ILE A 171 8.49 2.66 3.67
C ILE A 171 8.97 1.30 4.18
N LEU A 172 10.25 1.19 4.53
CA LEU A 172 10.83 -0.03 5.11
C LEU A 172 10.51 -0.13 6.61
N PHE A 173 9.95 -1.27 7.00
CA PHE A 173 9.77 -1.68 8.39
C PHE A 173 10.76 -2.78 8.72
N THR A 174 11.31 -2.72 9.94
CA THR A 174 12.20 -3.75 10.48
C THR A 174 11.57 -4.38 11.72
N SER A 175 11.81 -5.67 11.92
CA SER A 175 11.33 -6.43 13.10
C SER A 175 11.84 -5.87 14.43
N GLU A 176 12.98 -5.19 14.42
CA GLU A 176 13.55 -4.50 15.59
C GLU A 176 12.88 -3.15 15.90
N GLY A 177 12.05 -2.63 14.98
CA GLY A 177 11.43 -1.30 15.10
C GLY A 177 12.40 -0.14 14.88
N ARG A 178 13.58 -0.41 14.29
CA ARG A 178 14.61 0.58 13.96
C ARG A 178 14.32 1.23 12.61
N MET A 179 14.61 2.53 12.50
CA MET A 179 14.34 3.33 11.29
C MET A 179 15.60 3.79 10.56
N GLU A 180 16.78 3.58 11.14
CA GLU A 180 18.06 4.01 10.56
C GLU A 180 18.21 3.49 9.13
N ARG A 181 17.88 2.22 8.89
CA ARG A 181 17.90 1.60 7.55
C ARG A 181 16.93 2.29 6.58
N GLU A 182 15.75 2.69 7.03
CA GLU A 182 14.80 3.42 6.18
C GLU A 182 15.29 4.83 5.88
N ILE A 183 15.85 5.53 6.88
CA ILE A 183 16.42 6.87 6.71
C ILE A 183 17.56 6.83 5.68
N ASP A 184 18.51 5.91 5.84
CA ASP A 184 19.62 5.73 4.90
C ASP A 184 19.12 5.40 3.49
N ARG A 185 18.08 4.57 3.37
CA ARG A 185 17.46 4.24 2.08
C ARG A 185 16.82 5.46 1.42
N GLN A 186 16.11 6.30 2.17
CA GLN A 186 15.50 7.53 1.64
C GLN A 186 16.55 8.56 1.24
N ILE A 187 17.60 8.73 2.04
CA ILE A 187 18.74 9.58 1.69
C ILE A 187 19.40 9.08 0.39
N GLY A 188 19.60 7.77 0.26
CA GLY A 188 20.12 7.15 -0.96
C GLY A 188 19.24 7.41 -2.19
N ALA A 189 17.92 7.25 -2.07
CA ALA A 189 16.97 7.51 -3.14
C ALA A 189 16.97 9.00 -3.56
N ALA A 190 16.93 9.92 -2.59
CA ALA A 190 17.01 11.36 -2.84
C ALA A 190 18.35 11.75 -3.48
N SER A 191 19.46 11.15 -3.06
CA SER A 191 20.80 11.38 -3.64
C SER A 191 20.88 10.94 -5.10
N ALA A 192 20.28 9.80 -5.44
CA ALA A 192 20.20 9.31 -6.81
C ALA A 192 19.40 10.28 -7.71
N VAL A 193 18.26 10.76 -7.22
CA VAL A 193 17.43 11.77 -7.89
C VAL A 193 18.20 13.07 -8.08
N MET A 194 18.89 13.54 -7.03
CA MET A 194 19.70 14.76 -7.11
C MET A 194 20.82 14.64 -8.15
N ARG A 195 21.45 13.47 -8.30
CA ARG A 195 22.46 13.23 -9.33
C ARG A 195 21.89 13.38 -10.75
N VAL A 196 20.67 12.86 -10.97
CA VAL A 196 19.97 13.02 -12.25
C VAL A 196 19.61 14.48 -12.50
N LEU A 197 18.99 15.13 -11.52
CA LEU A 197 18.59 16.55 -11.61
C LEU A 197 19.78 17.47 -11.80
N ASN A 198 20.91 17.18 -11.17
CA ASN A 198 22.13 17.96 -11.36
C ASN A 198 22.55 17.97 -12.81
N ARG A 199 22.57 16.80 -13.47
CA ARG A 199 22.95 16.66 -14.87
C ARG A 199 21.93 17.24 -15.85
N SER A 200 20.64 17.08 -15.57
CA SER A 200 19.56 17.42 -16.52
C SER A 200 18.94 18.80 -16.33
N VAL A 201 19.04 19.37 -15.13
CA VAL A 201 18.34 20.61 -14.74
C VAL A 201 19.28 21.64 -14.14
N VAL A 202 20.02 21.30 -13.07
CA VAL A 202 20.72 22.31 -12.25
C VAL A 202 21.85 22.99 -13.01
N VAL A 203 22.64 22.23 -13.79
CA VAL A 203 23.78 22.75 -14.56
C VAL A 203 23.39 23.36 -15.92
N LYS A 204 22.10 23.25 -16.31
CA LYS A 204 21.63 23.78 -17.60
C LYS A 204 21.47 25.30 -17.55
N LYS A 205 22.21 25.99 -18.41
CA LYS A 205 22.22 27.46 -18.51
C LYS A 205 20.94 28.01 -19.15
N GLU A 206 20.27 27.16 -19.94
CA GLU A 206 19.03 27.44 -20.65
C GLU A 206 17.84 27.63 -19.69
N LEU A 207 17.95 27.11 -18.46
CA LEU A 207 16.91 27.23 -17.44
C LEU A 207 17.18 28.39 -16.49
N SER A 208 16.15 29.21 -16.24
CA SER A 208 16.22 30.26 -15.22
C SER A 208 16.48 29.66 -13.83
N ARG A 209 17.13 30.43 -12.95
CA ARG A 209 17.36 30.01 -11.55
C ARG A 209 16.05 29.63 -10.86
N LYS A 210 14.98 30.39 -11.12
CA LYS A 210 13.63 30.12 -10.58
C LYS A 210 13.09 28.76 -11.05
N ALA A 211 13.22 28.45 -12.34
CA ALA A 211 12.78 27.16 -12.89
C ALA A 211 13.57 25.99 -12.29
N ARG A 212 14.90 26.13 -12.19
CA ARG A 212 15.77 25.10 -11.57
C ARG A 212 15.41 24.81 -10.12
N LEU A 213 15.22 25.86 -9.32
CA LEU A 213 14.80 25.72 -7.92
C LEU A 213 13.41 25.12 -7.79
N SER A 214 12.47 25.52 -8.64
CA SER A 214 11.11 24.96 -8.64
C SER A 214 11.13 23.47 -8.94
N ILE A 215 11.84 23.04 -9.99
CA ILE A 215 11.93 21.63 -10.37
C ILE A 215 12.61 20.82 -9.26
N ASN A 216 13.70 21.35 -8.69
CA ASN A 216 14.40 20.68 -7.61
C ASN A 216 13.48 20.48 -6.39
N ARG A 217 12.80 21.54 -5.93
CA ARG A 217 11.85 21.45 -4.82
C ARG A 217 10.70 20.48 -5.11
N SER A 218 10.16 20.47 -6.33
CA SER A 218 9.03 19.60 -6.68
C SER A 218 9.39 18.12 -6.82
N ILE A 219 10.67 17.75 -6.92
CA ILE A 219 11.07 16.34 -7.11
C ILE A 219 11.93 15.87 -5.96
N TYR A 220 13.05 16.54 -5.70
CA TYR A 220 14.01 16.12 -4.70
C TYR A 220 13.44 16.19 -3.27
N VAL A 221 12.79 17.31 -2.91
CA VAL A 221 12.22 17.47 -1.57
C VAL A 221 11.08 16.47 -1.36
N LEU A 222 10.25 16.21 -2.38
CA LEU A 222 9.19 15.20 -2.29
C LEU A 222 9.74 13.80 -2.03
N VAL A 223 10.82 13.42 -2.71
CA VAL A 223 11.48 12.11 -2.50
C VAL A 223 12.12 12.03 -1.12
N LEU A 224 12.85 13.07 -0.72
CA LEU A 224 13.55 13.10 0.58
C LEU A 224 12.58 13.07 1.77
N THR A 225 11.46 13.78 1.66
CA THR A 225 10.50 13.94 2.76
C THR A 225 9.40 12.87 2.74
N TYR A 226 9.40 11.95 1.77
CA TYR A 226 8.41 10.88 1.75
C TYR A 226 8.54 9.99 2.99
N GLY A 227 7.47 9.86 3.77
CA GLY A 227 7.44 9.04 4.99
C GLY A 227 8.12 9.66 6.22
N HIS A 228 8.64 10.90 6.15
CA HIS A 228 9.37 11.55 7.26
C HIS A 228 8.55 11.70 8.55
N GLN A 229 7.21 11.79 8.45
CA GLN A 229 6.30 11.91 9.60
C GLN A 229 6.38 10.71 10.57
N ARG A 230 6.93 9.58 10.11
CA ARG A 230 7.11 8.37 10.93
C ARG A 230 8.45 8.32 11.65
N TRP A 231 9.38 9.23 11.35
CA TRP A 231 10.70 9.23 11.97
C TRP A 231 10.57 9.58 13.45
N VAL A 232 10.61 8.58 14.33
CA VAL A 232 10.74 8.79 15.77
C VAL A 232 12.10 9.41 16.03
N MET A 233 12.07 10.71 16.32
CA MET A 233 13.25 11.49 16.66
C MET A 233 13.71 11.13 18.08
N THR A 234 14.55 10.10 18.23
CA THR A 234 15.29 9.91 19.49
C THR A 234 16.35 11.00 19.67
N GLY A 235 16.69 11.38 20.91
CA GLY A 235 17.63 12.48 21.20
C GLY A 235 19.02 12.36 20.53
N ARG A 236 19.49 11.15 20.23
CA ARG A 236 20.74 10.90 19.47
C ARG A 236 20.62 11.15 17.96
N SER A 237 19.42 10.98 17.41
CA SER A 237 19.12 11.23 15.99
C SER A 237 18.93 12.72 15.68
N LEU A 238 18.73 13.60 16.68
CA LEU A 238 18.61 15.05 16.47
C LEU A 238 19.91 15.65 15.90
N LEU A 239 21.08 15.34 16.44
CA LEU A 239 22.34 15.89 15.90
C LEU A 239 22.67 15.28 14.53
N HIS A 240 22.53 13.96 14.34
CA HIS A 240 22.95 13.34 13.07
C HIS A 240 21.95 13.51 11.92
N ASN A 241 20.63 13.47 12.18
CA ASN A 241 19.61 13.55 11.14
C ASN A 241 19.12 14.98 10.90
N HIS A 242 19.09 15.85 11.92
CA HIS A 242 18.84 17.27 11.68
C HIS A 242 20.01 17.87 10.91
N ASP A 243 21.27 17.54 11.25
CA ASP A 243 22.41 17.96 10.42
C ASP A 243 22.37 17.33 9.03
N ARG A 244 22.07 16.04 8.84
CA ARG A 244 22.01 15.47 7.47
C ARG A 244 20.86 16.04 6.61
N VAL A 245 19.67 16.26 7.18
CA VAL A 245 18.53 16.82 6.45
C VAL A 245 18.65 18.34 6.29
N MET A 246 19.15 19.09 7.28
CA MET A 246 19.47 20.51 7.13
C MET A 246 20.68 20.74 6.23
N ILE A 247 21.74 19.91 6.28
CA ILE A 247 22.87 20.00 5.35
C ILE A 247 22.36 19.78 3.93
N LEU A 248 21.46 18.82 3.69
CA LEU A 248 20.81 18.65 2.39
C LEU A 248 19.92 19.85 2.01
N TYR A 249 19.14 20.41 2.94
CA TYR A 249 18.34 21.62 2.68
C TYR A 249 19.22 22.85 2.41
N CYS A 250 20.30 23.05 3.16
CA CYS A 250 21.25 24.15 3.01
C CYS A 250 22.10 24.00 1.74
N PHE A 251 22.46 22.80 1.31
CA PHE A 251 23.14 22.59 0.01
C PHE A 251 22.23 22.82 -1.21
N THR A 252 20.90 22.82 -1.04
CA THR A 252 19.96 23.29 -2.09
C THR A 252 19.77 24.81 -2.10
N GLY A 253 20.27 25.51 -1.08
CA GLY A 253 20.50 26.94 -1.09
C GLY A 253 21.84 27.25 -1.75
N PHE A 254 21.92 27.08 -3.08
CA PHE A 254 23.03 27.60 -3.86
C PHE A 254 23.20 29.10 -3.56
N THR A 255 24.27 29.44 -2.84
CA THR A 255 24.96 30.74 -2.93
C THR A 255 25.22 31.06 -4.39
#